data_AF-A0A9E6D0K7-F1
#
_entry.id   AF-A0A9E6D0K7-F1
#
_cell.length_a   1.000
_cell.length_b   1.000
_cell.length_c   1.000
_cell.angle_alpha   90.00
_cell.angle_beta   90.00
_cell.angle_gamma   90.00
#
_symmetry.space_group_name_H-M   'P 1'
#
loop_
_entity.id
_entity.type
_entity.pdbx_description
1 polymer ?
#
loop_
_entity_poly.entity_id
_entity_poly.type
_entity_poly.pdbx_seq_one_letter_code
_entity_poly.pdbx_strand_id
1 'polypeptide(L)'
;MKYFSWSLEKNESLVSNRGVSFEAVVFHMGRGDLLDVLEHPNQGRYPGQRIFVVNILGDAHLVPFVENEEEVFLKTIIPSRKATDKYLRHGASNG
;
A
#
# COMPACT_ATOMS: atom_id res chain seq x y z
N MET A 1 -5.66 -13.78 13.31
CA MET A 1 -5.53 -12.39 12.83
C MET A 1 -4.08 -12.23 12.43
N LYS A 2 -3.78 -11.81 11.20
CA LYS A 2 -2.39 -11.69 10.75
C LYS A 2 -1.78 -10.37 11.21
N TYR A 3 -0.51 -10.37 11.55
CA TYR A 3 0.19 -9.14 11.92
C TYR A 3 0.88 -8.53 10.69
N PHE A 4 1.01 -7.19 10.68
CA PHE A 4 1.80 -6.50 9.67
C PHE A 4 3.26 -6.45 10.11
N SER A 5 4.16 -6.70 9.18
CA SER A 5 5.61 -6.64 9.39
C SER A 5 6.31 -5.93 8.23
N TRP A 6 7.48 -5.37 8.50
CA TRP A 6 8.33 -4.68 7.52
C TRP A 6 9.78 -4.62 8.01
N SER A 7 10.69 -4.27 7.10
CA SER A 7 12.08 -3.94 7.48
C SER A 7 12.14 -2.53 8.08
N LEU A 8 12.75 -2.41 9.26
CA LEU A 8 12.94 -1.11 9.94
C LEU A 8 13.81 -0.16 9.10
N GLU A 9 14.95 -0.65 8.59
CA GLU A 9 15.84 0.12 7.70
C GLU A 9 15.09 0.64 6.47
N LYS A 10 14.24 -0.21 5.87
CA LYS A 10 13.43 0.21 4.72
C LYS A 10 12.43 1.29 5.11
N ASN A 11 11.81 1.17 6.28
CA ASN A 11 10.86 2.16 6.78
C ASN A 11 11.54 3.52 7.00
N GLU A 12 12.68 3.54 7.68
CA GLU A 12 13.48 4.74 7.91
C GLU A 12 13.89 5.41 6.59
N SER A 13 14.27 4.61 5.59
CA SER A 13 14.57 5.08 4.24
C SER A 13 13.34 5.70 3.55
N LEU A 14 12.16 5.11 3.68
CA LEU A 14 10.92 5.66 3.10
C LEU A 14 10.52 6.97 3.78
N VAL A 15 10.67 7.07 5.10
CA VAL A 15 10.41 8.30 5.85
C VAL A 15 11.37 9.40 5.37
N SER A 16 12.66 9.10 5.29
CA SER A 16 13.70 10.09 4.95
C SER A 16 13.60 10.57 3.49
N ASN A 17 13.28 9.67 2.56
CA ASN A 17 13.28 9.98 1.12
C ASN A 17 11.91 10.36 0.55
N ARG A 18 10.82 9.95 1.20
CA ARG A 18 9.45 10.08 0.66
C ARG A 18 8.44 10.63 1.66
N GLY A 19 8.82 10.82 2.93
CA GLY A 19 7.92 11.36 3.96
C GLY A 19 6.77 10.42 4.35
N VAL A 20 6.88 9.12 4.06
CA VAL A 20 5.84 8.12 4.35
C VAL A 20 6.44 6.91 5.06
N SER A 21 5.66 6.29 5.95
CA SER A 21 6.07 5.12 6.73
C SER A 21 5.06 3.98 6.61
N PHE A 22 5.48 2.77 6.94
CA PHE A 22 4.59 1.61 6.99
C PHE A 22 3.59 1.70 8.14
N GLU A 23 3.93 2.36 9.25
CA GLU A 23 2.96 2.66 10.32
C GLU A 23 1.83 3.53 9.79
N ALA A 24 2.12 4.53 8.96
CA ALA A 24 1.09 5.35 8.32
C ALA A 24 0.17 4.50 7.43
N VAL A 25 0.75 3.56 6.65
CA VAL A 25 -0.04 2.62 5.83
C VAL A 25 -1.00 1.81 6.70
N VAL A 26 -0.50 1.16 7.76
CA VAL A 26 -1.31 0.31 8.64
C VAL A 26 -2.38 1.15 9.37
N PHE A 27 -2.02 2.34 9.83
CA PHE A 27 -2.94 3.28 10.46
C PHE A 27 -4.11 3.63 9.53
N HIS A 28 -3.82 4.01 8.28
CA HIS A 28 -4.84 4.36 7.30
C HIS A 28 -5.70 3.16 6.89
N MET A 29 -5.10 1.98 6.69
CA MET A 29 -5.86 0.75 6.46
C MET A 29 -6.82 0.44 7.62
N GLY A 30 -6.39 0.63 8.87
CA GLY A 30 -7.22 0.46 10.06
C GLY A 30 -8.38 1.45 10.16
N ARG A 31 -8.31 2.59 9.46
CA ARG A 31 -9.38 3.59 9.37
C ARG A 31 -10.36 3.36 8.22
N GLY A 32 -10.13 2.33 7.39
CA GLY A 32 -10.94 2.05 6.20
C GLY A 32 -10.45 2.74 4.93
N ASP A 33 -9.22 3.28 4.91
CA ASP A 33 -8.65 3.96 3.74
C ASP A 33 -8.01 2.99 2.72
N LEU A 34 -8.26 1.69 2.85
CA LEU A 34 -7.89 0.70 1.83
C LEU A 34 -8.85 0.79 0.64
N LEU A 35 -8.32 1.20 -0.51
CA LEU A 35 -9.09 1.44 -1.73
C LEU A 35 -9.27 0.17 -2.56
N ASP A 36 -8.23 -0.68 -2.63
CA ASP A 36 -8.24 -1.89 -3.46
C ASP A 36 -7.09 -2.84 -3.07
N VAL A 37 -7.19 -4.10 -3.50
CA VAL A 37 -6.12 -5.11 -3.42
C VAL A 37 -5.90 -5.71 -4.80
N LEU A 38 -4.74 -5.45 -5.38
CA LEU A 38 -4.40 -5.86 -6.75
C LEU A 38 -3.41 -7.03 -6.73
N GLU A 39 -3.48 -7.89 -7.74
CA GLU A 39 -2.39 -8.81 -8.02
C GLU A 39 -1.21 -8.07 -8.66
N HIS A 40 0.03 -8.45 -8.31
CA HIS A 40 1.19 -7.93 -9.02
C HIS A 40 1.14 -8.38 -10.50
N PRO A 41 1.28 -7.48 -11.49
CA PRO A 41 1.06 -7.80 -12.91
C PRO A 41 2.05 -8.81 -13.47
N ASN A 42 3.19 -8.99 -12.80
CA ASN A 42 4.20 -9.98 -13.15
C ASN A 42 4.36 -11.00 -12.00
N GLN A 43 3.44 -11.95 -11.92
CA GLN A 43 3.51 -13.06 -10.95
C GLN A 43 4.67 -14.02 -11.22
N GLY A 44 5.14 -14.14 -12.47
CA GLY A 44 6.32 -14.98 -12.78
C GLY A 44 7.59 -14.46 -12.11
N ARG A 45 7.79 -13.14 -12.06
CA ARG A 45 8.94 -12.51 -11.39
C ARG A 45 8.69 -12.26 -9.89
N TYR A 46 7.45 -12.03 -9.48
CA TYR A 46 7.09 -11.74 -8.09
C TYR A 46 5.95 -12.66 -7.61
N PRO A 47 6.20 -13.97 -7.45
CA PRO A 47 5.16 -14.93 -7.07
C PRO A 47 4.55 -14.60 -5.71
N GLY A 48 3.22 -14.60 -5.64
CA GLY A 48 2.47 -14.37 -4.41
C GLY A 48 2.48 -12.91 -3.94
N GLN A 49 3.11 -12.00 -4.70
CA GLN A 49 3.08 -10.58 -4.39
C GLN A 49 1.76 -9.96 -4.84
N ARG A 50 1.15 -9.21 -3.93
CA ARG A 50 -0.03 -8.39 -4.17
C ARG A 50 0.27 -6.94 -3.81
N ILE A 51 -0.64 -6.04 -4.11
CA ILE A 51 -0.46 -4.61 -3.94
C ILE A 51 -1.70 -4.05 -3.25
N PHE A 52 -1.53 -3.48 -2.06
CA PHE A 52 -2.58 -2.63 -1.49
C PHE A 52 -2.57 -1.27 -2.19
N VAL A 53 -3.74 -0.75 -2.49
CA VAL A 53 -3.92 0.65 -2.88
C VAL A 53 -4.53 1.37 -1.68
N VAL A 54 -3.77 2.27 -1.06
CA VAL A 54 -4.17 2.93 0.20
C VAL A 54 -4.23 4.43 0.00
N ASN A 55 -5.31 5.05 0.46
CA ASN A 55 -5.41 6.51 0.52
C ASN A 55 -4.63 7.02 1.74
N ILE A 56 -3.60 7.82 1.50
CA ILE A 56 -2.85 8.50 2.55
C ILE A 56 -2.97 10.00 2.28
N LEU A 57 -3.74 10.69 3.13
CA LEU A 57 -3.95 12.14 3.07
C LEU A 57 -4.43 12.68 1.70
N GLY A 58 -5.23 11.90 0.97
CA GLY A 58 -5.78 12.30 -0.33
C GLY A 58 -4.97 11.84 -1.55
N ASP A 59 -3.86 11.15 -1.32
CA ASP A 59 -3.04 10.54 -2.36
C ASP A 59 -3.02 9.01 -2.25
N ALA A 60 -3.27 8.33 -3.36
CA ALA A 60 -3.22 6.88 -3.42
C ALA A 60 -1.77 6.39 -3.50
N HIS A 61 -1.44 5.45 -2.63
CA HIS A 61 -0.15 4.81 -2.55
C HIS A 61 -0.29 3.32 -2.85
N LEU A 62 0.62 2.81 -3.69
CA LEU A 62 0.75 1.39 -3.96
C LEU A 62 1.73 0.79 -2.96
N VAL A 63 1.28 -0.23 -2.23
CA VAL A 63 2.07 -0.90 -1.19
C VAL A 63 2.16 -2.38 -1.54
N PRO A 64 3.21 -2.80 -2.25
CA PRO A 64 3.45 -4.21 -2.52
C PRO A 64 3.68 -4.98 -1.22
N PHE A 65 3.08 -6.16 -1.13
CA PHE A 65 3.16 -7.03 0.03
C PHE A 65 3.15 -8.51 -0.38
N VAL A 66 3.69 -9.34 0.50
CA VAL A 66 3.48 -10.80 0.47
C VAL A 66 2.82 -11.21 1.77
N GLU A 67 2.02 -12.27 1.71
CA GLU A 67 1.25 -12.73 2.87
C GLU A 67 1.37 -14.24 2.97
N ASN A 68 1.54 -14.73 4.20
CA ASN A 68 1.47 -16.15 4.55
C ASN A 68 0.36 -16.36 5.59
N GLU A 69 0.33 -17.49 6.29
CA GLU A 69 -0.71 -17.79 7.28
C GLU A 69 -0.65 -16.89 8.52
N GLU A 70 0.52 -16.33 8.85
CA GLU A 70 0.81 -15.59 10.08
C GLU A 70 0.92 -14.07 9.86
N GLU A 71 1.55 -13.64 8.77
CA GLU A 71 1.93 -12.24 8.56
C GLU A 71 1.63 -11.68 7.17
N VAL A 72 1.55 -10.36 7.12
CA VAL A 72 1.53 -9.53 5.91
C VAL A 72 2.80 -8.67 5.90
N PHE A 73 3.76 -9.04 5.07
CA PHE A 73 5.04 -8.33 4.97
C PHE A 73 5.00 -7.24 3.89
N LEU A 74 5.14 -5.98 4.30
CA LEU A 74 5.13 -4.81 3.41
C LEU A 74 6.52 -4.56 2.82
N LYS A 75 6.61 -4.42 1.49
CA LYS A 75 7.88 -4.35 0.76
C LYS A 75 8.34 -2.90 0.51
N THR A 76 7.42 -2.02 0.14
CA THR A 76 7.71 -0.61 -0.20
C THR A 76 6.43 0.21 -0.26
N ILE A 77 6.55 1.55 -0.33
CA ILE A 77 5.43 2.47 -0.53
C ILE A 77 5.72 3.33 -1.76
N ILE A 78 4.83 3.32 -2.74
CA ILE A 78 5.00 4.03 -4.01
C ILE A 78 3.81 4.99 -4.21
N PRO A 79 3.99 6.31 -4.13
CA PRO A 79 2.91 7.24 -4.48
C PRO A 79 2.55 7.05 -5.96
N SER A 80 1.26 7.05 -6.26
CA SER A 80 0.77 6.79 -7.62
C SER A 80 -0.30 7.78 -8.02
N ARG A 81 0.10 8.81 -8.78
CA ARG A 81 -0.85 9.77 -9.37
C ARG A 81 -1.93 9.08 -10.20
N LYS A 82 -1.56 8.04 -10.95
CA LYS A 82 -2.52 7.24 -11.73
C LYS A 82 -3.56 6.58 -10.82
N ALA A 83 -3.15 6.04 -9.67
CA ALA A 83 -4.08 5.48 -8.71
C ALA A 83 -4.91 6.58 -8.03
N THR A 84 -4.31 7.73 -7.67
CA THR A 84 -5.05 8.87 -7.11
C THR A 84 -6.16 9.30 -8.06
N ASP A 85 -5.83 9.46 -9.34
CA ASP A 85 -6.80 9.83 -10.36
C ASP A 85 -7.89 8.75 -10.47
N LYS A 86 -7.53 7.47 -10.58
CA LYS A 86 -8.49 6.37 -10.73
C LYS A 86 -9.44 6.23 -9.53
N TYR A 87 -8.92 6.22 -8.31
CA TYR A 87 -9.67 5.83 -7.12
C TYR A 87 -10.24 7.02 -6.35
N LEU A 88 -9.57 8.17 -6.34
CA LEU A 88 -9.94 9.31 -5.50
C LEU A 88 -10.56 10.48 -6.29
N ARG A 89 -10.20 10.65 -7.58
CA ARG A 89 -10.73 11.77 -8.39
C ARG A 89 -11.86 11.35 -9.32
N HIS A 90 -11.71 10.24 -10.04
CA HIS A 90 -12.76 9.72 -10.94
C HIS A 90 -13.79 8.84 -10.22
N GLY A 91 -13.53 8.47 -8.96
CA GLY A 91 -14.51 7.79 -8.10
C GLY A 91 -15.54 8.73 -7.45
N ALA A 92 -15.31 10.04 -7.49
CA ALA A 92 -16.16 11.05 -6.84
C ALA A 92 -17.34 11.55 -7.72
N SER A 93 -17.51 11.03 -8.94
CA SER A 93 -18.55 11.44 -9.89
C SER A 93 -19.84 10.62 -9.85
N ASN A 94 -20.10 9.86 -8.78
CA ASN A 94 -21.39 9.22 -8.54
C ASN A 94 -21.90 9.58 -7.13
N GLY A 95 -22.45 10.78 -7.01
CA GLY A 95 -23.16 11.29 -5.83
C GLY A 95 -24.05 12.45 -6.21
#